data_AF-A0A838IX28-F1
#
_entry.id   AF-A0A838IX28-F1
#
_cell.length_a   1.000
_cell.length_b   1.000
_cell.length_c   1.000
_cell.angle_alpha   90.00
_cell.angle_beta   90.00
_cell.angle_gamma   90.00
#
_symmetry.space_group_name_H-M   'P 1'
#
loop_
_entity.id
_entity.type
_entity.pdbx_description
1 polymer ?
#
loop_
_entity_poly.entity_id
_entity_poly.type
_entity_poly.pdbx_seq_one_letter_code
_entity_poly.pdbx_strand_id
1 'polypeptide(L)'
;MNSLILRSATQLLLTILLLFSFFLMLRGHDLPGGGFIGGLVAAAAVALYAIAFGYRAAQAMLRISPRALVGWGLLAAVASGFLALLQGQAFLTGQWWIVELGGGAELKLSSPLLFDIGVYLVVVGTILTMLFALEER
;
A
#
# COMPACT_ATOMS: atom_id res chain seq x y z
N MET A 1 26.34 -1.41 3.41
CA MET A 1 27.21 -0.54 4.25
C MET A 1 27.23 -1.07 5.70
N ASN A 2 28.34 -0.94 6.42
CA ASN A 2 28.45 -1.36 7.83
C ASN A 2 28.37 -0.17 8.79
N SER A 3 27.33 0.66 8.65
CA SER A 3 27.03 1.71 9.63
C SER A 3 26.02 1.20 10.65
N LEU A 4 26.44 1.13 11.92
CA LEU A 4 25.59 0.71 13.03
C LEU A 4 24.45 1.71 13.27
N ILE A 5 24.75 3.01 13.17
CA ILE A 5 23.76 4.08 13.29
C ILE A 5 22.68 3.95 12.21
N LEU A 6 23.09 3.76 10.94
CA LEU A 6 22.13 3.65 9.82
C LEU A 6 21.23 2.42 9.99
N ARG A 7 21.79 1.26 10.33
CA ARG A 7 21.03 0.01 10.49
C ARG A 7 20.01 0.11 11.62
N SER A 8 20.43 0.61 12.79
CA SER A 8 19.53 0.78 13.95
C SER A 8 18.43 1.80 13.66
N ALA A 9 18.75 2.95 13.07
CA ALA A 9 17.76 3.96 12.71
C ALA A 9 16.77 3.42 11.65
N THR A 10 17.26 2.67 10.67
CA THR A 10 16.43 2.11 9.60
C THR A 10 15.42 1.10 10.11
N GLN A 11 15.75 0.25 11.09
CA GLN A 11 14.77 -0.68 11.68
C GLN A 11 13.59 0.05 12.34
N LEU A 12 13.88 1.13 13.07
CA LEU A 12 12.85 1.96 13.68
C LEU A 12 12.02 2.67 12.61
N LEU A 13 12.69 3.33 11.66
CA LEU A 13 12.04 4.10 10.59
C LEU A 13 11.20 3.22 9.67
N LEU A 14 11.65 2.00 9.34
CA LEU A 14 10.89 1.05 8.54
C LEU A 14 9.49 0.84 9.15
N THR A 15 9.43 0.58 10.45
CA THR A 15 8.16 0.32 11.14
C THR A 15 7.28 1.56 11.16
N ILE A 16 7.85 2.72 11.48
CA ILE A 16 7.11 4.00 11.52
C ILE A 16 6.57 4.39 10.14
N LEU A 17 7.40 4.28 9.09
CA LEU A 17 7.02 4.61 7.72
C LEU A 17 5.95 3.67 7.19
N LEU A 18 6.00 2.37 7.50
CA LEU A 18 4.93 1.44 7.12
C LEU A 18 3.62 1.77 7.83
N LEU A 19 3.63 2.06 9.13
CA LEU A 19 2.43 2.50 9.86
C LEU A 19 1.87 3.80 9.28
N PHE A 20 2.75 4.78 9.00
CA PHE A 20 2.36 6.05 8.41
C PHE A 20 1.80 5.88 6.98
N SER A 21 2.38 4.98 6.20
CA SER A 21 1.89 4.59 4.87
C SER A 21 0.45 4.06 4.93
N PHE A 22 0.16 3.14 5.84
CA PHE A 22 -1.20 2.63 6.05
C PHE A 22 -2.15 3.72 6.53
N PHE A 23 -1.70 4.59 7.44
CA PHE A 23 -2.48 5.75 7.88
C PHE A 23 -2.85 6.67 6.71
N LEU A 24 -1.90 7.01 5.84
CA LEU A 24 -2.14 7.83 4.65
C LEU A 24 -3.16 7.18 3.71
N MET A 25 -3.05 5.88 3.48
CA MET A 25 -4.00 5.11 2.65
C MET A 25 -5.41 5.20 3.24
N LEU A 26 -5.56 4.93 4.55
CA LEU A 26 -6.86 4.94 5.21
C LEU A 26 -7.49 6.33 5.27
N ARG A 27 -6.70 7.40 5.39
CA ARG A 27 -7.20 8.78 5.52
C ARG A 27 -7.68 9.41 4.20
N GLY A 28 -7.33 8.81 3.06
CA GLY A 28 -7.54 9.39 1.72
C GLY A 28 -8.99 9.68 1.33
N HIS A 29 -9.96 9.14 2.07
CA HIS A 29 -11.39 9.35 1.81
C HIS A 29 -11.89 10.73 2.27
N ASP A 30 -11.34 11.28 3.35
CA ASP A 30 -11.80 12.53 3.95
C ASP A 30 -10.77 13.67 3.84
N LEU A 31 -9.48 13.33 3.80
CA LEU A 31 -8.38 14.28 3.94
C LEU A 31 -7.24 13.93 2.97
N PRO A 32 -6.27 14.84 2.73
CA PRO A 32 -5.13 14.56 1.87
C PRO A 32 -4.41 13.26 2.28
N GLY A 33 -4.24 12.36 1.31
CA GLY A 33 -3.78 10.99 1.52
C GLY A 33 -4.09 10.11 0.32
N GLY A 34 -4.34 8.82 0.57
CA GLY A 34 -4.79 7.85 -0.42
C GLY A 34 -3.77 6.79 -0.78
N GLY A 35 -4.21 5.84 -1.62
CA GLY A 35 -3.42 4.66 -1.99
C GLY A 35 -2.08 4.98 -2.65
N PHE A 36 -2.02 6.03 -3.48
CA PHE A 36 -0.81 6.38 -4.23
C PHE A 36 0.34 6.84 -3.32
N ILE A 37 0.11 7.89 -2.52
CA ILE A 37 1.14 8.43 -1.63
C ILE A 37 1.49 7.45 -0.50
N GLY A 38 0.51 6.71 0.02
CA GLY A 38 0.76 5.61 0.94
C GLY A 38 1.72 4.59 0.30
N GLY A 39 1.41 4.12 -0.91
CA GLY A 39 2.25 3.16 -1.60
C GLY A 39 3.68 3.65 -1.82
N LEU A 40 3.87 4.94 -2.15
CA LEU A 40 5.22 5.53 -2.26
C LEU A 40 5.97 5.55 -0.93
N VAL A 41 5.30 5.87 0.18
CA VAL A 41 5.92 5.86 1.51
C VAL A 41 6.32 4.44 1.92
N ALA A 42 5.46 3.44 1.68
CA ALA A 42 5.82 2.04 1.92
C ALA A 42 7.01 1.59 1.05
N ALA A 43 7.02 1.95 -0.23
CA ALA A 43 8.13 1.62 -1.12
C ALA A 43 9.44 2.31 -0.67
N ALA A 44 9.36 3.57 -0.22
CA ALA A 44 10.51 4.30 0.34
C ALA A 44 11.03 3.65 1.63
N ALA A 45 10.15 3.12 2.48
CA ALA A 45 10.54 2.40 3.70
C ALA A 45 11.36 1.15 3.36
N VAL A 46 10.92 0.38 2.37
CA VAL A 46 11.66 -0.81 1.89
C VAL A 46 12.94 -0.42 1.17
N ALA A 47 12.95 0.67 0.40
CA ALA A 47 14.16 1.20 -0.24
C ALA A 47 15.22 1.61 0.80
N LEU A 48 14.82 2.29 1.88
CA LEU A 48 15.70 2.62 2.99
C LEU A 48 16.28 1.34 3.63
N TYR A 49 15.45 0.32 3.81
CA TYR A 49 15.89 -0.98 4.30
C TYR A 49 16.91 -1.65 3.36
N ALA A 50 16.68 -1.62 2.04
CA ALA A 50 17.60 -2.12 1.04
C ALA A 50 18.96 -1.38 1.08
N ILE A 51 18.97 -0.06 1.24
CA ILE A 51 20.20 0.73 1.39
C ILE A 51 20.99 0.31 2.65
N ALA A 52 20.30 0.08 3.77
CA ALA A 52 20.93 -0.23 5.04
C ALA A 52 21.42 -1.69 5.14
N PHE A 53 20.64 -2.65 4.65
CA PHE A 53 20.86 -4.10 4.82
C PHE A 53 21.23 -4.85 3.53
N GLY A 54 21.08 -4.20 2.37
CA GLY A 54 21.34 -4.76 1.05
C GLY A 54 20.12 -5.39 0.39
N TYR A 55 20.17 -5.49 -0.94
CA TYR A 55 19.13 -6.09 -1.79
C TYR A 55 18.61 -7.44 -1.28
N ARG A 56 19.52 -8.40 -1.03
CA ARG A 56 19.13 -9.77 -0.63
C ARG A 56 18.30 -9.79 0.67
N ALA A 57 18.63 -8.93 1.62
CA ALA A 57 17.87 -8.83 2.88
C ALA A 57 16.49 -8.20 2.64
N ALA A 58 16.41 -7.14 1.84
CA ALA A 58 15.15 -6.49 1.49
C ALA A 58 14.23 -7.43 0.69
N GLN A 59 14.78 -8.20 -0.25
CA GLN A 59 14.04 -9.19 -1.02
C GLN A 59 13.52 -10.32 -0.11
N ALA A 60 14.35 -10.83 0.81
CA ALA A 60 13.95 -11.89 1.75
C ALA A 60 12.86 -11.45 2.75
N MET A 61 12.75 -10.15 3.02
CA MET A 61 11.68 -9.59 3.86
C MET A 61 10.31 -9.67 3.17
N LEU A 62 10.26 -9.64 1.84
CA LEU A 62 9.00 -9.68 1.08
C LEU A 62 8.54 -11.14 0.89
N ARG A 63 7.39 -11.48 1.48
CA ARG A 63 6.75 -12.80 1.30
C ARG A 63 6.10 -12.98 -0.07
N ILE A 64 5.75 -11.89 -0.72
CA ILE A 64 5.06 -11.85 -2.01
C ILE A 64 5.95 -11.10 -2.99
N SER A 65 6.08 -11.61 -4.22
CA SER A 65 6.90 -10.93 -5.23
C SER A 65 6.29 -9.55 -5.57
N PRO A 66 7.12 -8.51 -5.78
CA PRO A 66 6.63 -7.19 -6.19
C PRO A 66 5.72 -7.22 -7.42
N ARG A 67 6.00 -8.09 -8.39
CA ARG A 67 5.16 -8.30 -9.58
C ARG A 67 3.78 -8.88 -9.23
N ALA A 68 3.72 -9.81 -8.28
CA ALA A 68 2.44 -10.34 -7.82
C ALA A 68 1.62 -9.27 -7.07
N LEU A 69 2.26 -8.36 -6.33
CA LEU A 69 1.55 -7.21 -5.72
C LEU A 69 0.88 -6.34 -6.79
N VAL A 70 1.54 -6.10 -7.93
CA VAL A 70 0.92 -5.38 -9.06
C VAL A 70 -0.30 -6.13 -9.57
N GLY A 71 -0.19 -7.45 -9.80
CA GLY A 71 -1.31 -8.28 -10.25
C GLY A 71 -2.51 -8.23 -9.29
N TRP A 72 -2.27 -8.42 -7.99
CA TRP A 72 -3.32 -8.34 -6.97
C TRP A 72 -3.91 -6.94 -6.85
N GLY A 73 -3.10 -5.89 -6.98
CA GLY A 73 -3.57 -4.51 -6.94
C GLY A 73 -4.49 -4.17 -8.12
N LEU A 74 -4.11 -4.58 -9.34
CA LEU A 74 -4.96 -4.41 -10.53
C LEU A 74 -6.27 -5.19 -10.39
N LEU A 75 -6.21 -6.44 -9.90
CA LEU A 75 -7.41 -7.24 -9.64
C LEU A 75 -8.33 -6.56 -8.63
N ALA A 76 -7.80 -6.03 -7.53
CA ALA A 76 -8.58 -5.32 -6.52
C ALA A 76 -9.21 -4.03 -7.07
N ALA A 77 -8.46 -3.26 -7.86
CA ALA A 77 -8.94 -2.03 -8.49
C ALA A 77 -10.06 -2.29 -9.51
N VAL A 78 -9.97 -3.38 -10.27
CA VAL A 78 -11.03 -3.78 -11.21
C VAL A 78 -12.24 -4.34 -10.44
N ALA A 79 -12.00 -5.19 -9.44
CA ALA A 79 -13.05 -5.79 -8.61
C ALA A 79 -13.91 -4.74 -7.88
N SER A 80 -13.31 -3.61 -7.44
CA SER A 80 -14.07 -2.54 -6.80
C SER A 80 -15.15 -1.93 -7.69
N GLY A 81 -14.89 -1.83 -9.01
CA GLY A 81 -15.84 -1.30 -9.97
C GLY A 81 -17.02 -2.23 -10.26
N PHE A 82 -16.84 -3.55 -10.08
CA PHE A 82 -17.93 -4.52 -10.24
C PHE A 82 -19.00 -4.41 -9.15
N LEU A 83 -18.66 -3.88 -7.96
CA LEU A 83 -19.64 -3.68 -6.88
C LEU A 83 -20.77 -2.73 -7.27
N ALA A 84 -20.49 -1.75 -8.13
CA ALA A 84 -21.49 -0.83 -8.66
C ALA A 84 -22.40 -1.49 -9.71
N LEU A 85 -21.83 -2.34 -10.58
CA LEU A 85 -22.57 -3.06 -11.62
C LEU A 85 -23.60 -4.02 -11.01
N LEU A 86 -23.27 -4.67 -9.88
CA LEU A 86 -24.20 -5.53 -9.14
C LEU A 86 -25.44 -4.78 -8.63
N GLN A 87 -25.37 -3.46 -8.52
CA GLN A 87 -26.47 -2.58 -8.11
C GLN A 87 -27.15 -1.88 -9.30
N GLY A 88 -26.83 -2.27 -10.54
CA GLY A 88 -27.37 -1.66 -11.76
C GLY A 88 -26.82 -0.25 -12.05
N GLN A 89 -25.77 0.18 -11.35
CA GLN A 89 -25.12 1.47 -11.55
C GLN A 89 -23.97 1.36 -12.59
N ALA A 90 -23.48 2.49 -13.08
CA ALA A 90 -22.33 2.51 -13.98
C ALA A 90 -21.06 1.97 -13.28
N PHE A 91 -20.17 1.31 -14.04
CA PHE A 91 -18.89 0.83 -13.53
C PHE A 91 -18.11 1.95 -12.81
N LEU A 92 -17.47 1.60 -11.67
CA LEU A 92 -16.75 2.54 -10.78
C LEU A 92 -17.62 3.63 -10.13
N THR A 93 -18.95 3.49 -10.12
CA THR A 93 -19.80 4.36 -9.30
C THR A 93 -19.56 4.08 -7.81
N GLY A 94 -19.08 5.09 -7.07
CA GLY A 94 -18.70 4.95 -5.66
C GLY A 94 -19.84 4.52 -4.74
N GLN A 95 -19.73 3.32 -4.21
CA GLN A 95 -20.62 2.73 -3.21
C GLN A 95 -20.12 2.98 -1.78
N TRP A 96 -21.04 3.27 -0.87
CA TRP A 96 -20.78 3.56 0.55
C TRP A 96 -21.68 2.71 1.44
N TRP A 97 -21.09 2.08 2.45
CA TRP A 97 -21.77 1.28 3.45
C TRP A 97 -21.38 1.77 4.84
N ILE A 98 -22.35 2.15 5.64
CA ILE A 98 -22.15 2.61 7.02
C ILE A 98 -22.61 1.49 7.94
N VAL A 99 -21.67 0.95 8.72
CA VAL A 99 -21.92 -0.13 9.69
C VAL A 99 -21.79 0.45 11.10
N GLU A 100 -22.88 0.42 11.86
CA GLU A 100 -22.87 0.82 13.27
C GLU A 100 -22.23 -0.29 14.13
N LEU A 101 -21.14 0.02 14.83
CA LEU A 101 -20.38 -0.91 15.66
C LEU A 101 -20.87 -0.94 17.13
N GLY A 102 -21.94 -0.20 17.45
CA GLY A 102 -22.41 0.03 18.81
C GLY A 102 -21.58 1.10 19.54
N GLY A 103 -22.14 1.66 20.62
CA GLY A 103 -21.46 2.70 21.42
C GLY A 103 -21.24 4.05 20.71
N GLY A 104 -21.95 4.31 19.59
CA GLY A 104 -21.83 5.53 18.79
C GLY A 104 -20.69 5.53 17.77
N ALA A 105 -20.02 4.39 17.57
CA ALA A 105 -18.98 4.25 16.54
C ALA A 105 -19.58 3.77 15.21
N GLU A 106 -19.27 4.48 14.12
CA GLU A 106 -19.67 4.14 12.76
C GLU A 106 -18.43 3.74 11.93
N LEU A 107 -18.49 2.60 11.25
CA LEU A 107 -17.52 2.19 10.26
C LEU A 107 -18.04 2.51 8.86
N LYS A 108 -17.39 3.47 8.20
CA LYS A 108 -17.67 3.84 6.82
C LYS A 108 -16.79 3.01 5.87
N LEU A 109 -17.38 1.97 5.28
CA LEU A 109 -16.75 1.20 4.23
C LEU A 109 -17.16 1.74 2.87
N SER A 110 -16.23 1.75 1.91
CA SER A 110 -16.51 2.29 0.58
C SER A 110 -15.79 1.51 -0.50
N SER A 111 -16.42 1.40 -1.67
CA SER A 111 -15.74 0.84 -2.85
C SER A 111 -14.55 1.67 -3.33
N PRO A 112 -14.52 3.02 -3.19
CA PRO A 112 -13.30 3.79 -3.36
C PRO A 112 -12.14 3.34 -2.47
N LEU A 113 -12.38 2.93 -1.22
CA LEU A 113 -11.32 2.42 -0.35
C LEU A 113 -10.69 1.13 -0.92
N LEU A 114 -11.51 0.21 -1.45
CA LEU A 114 -11.00 -1.00 -2.12
C LEU A 114 -10.20 -0.66 -3.38
N PHE A 115 -10.66 0.33 -4.15
CA PHE A 115 -9.91 0.85 -5.29
C PHE A 115 -8.54 1.40 -4.88
N ASP A 116 -8.50 2.21 -3.82
CA ASP A 116 -7.27 2.80 -3.28
C ASP A 116 -6.31 1.75 -2.71
N ILE A 117 -6.82 0.68 -2.08
CA ILE A 117 -5.99 -0.49 -1.70
C ILE A 117 -5.38 -1.12 -2.96
N GLY A 118 -6.13 -1.24 -4.05
CA GLY A 118 -5.62 -1.70 -5.33
C GLY A 118 -4.48 -0.82 -5.85
N VAL A 119 -4.69 0.50 -5.88
CA VAL A 119 -3.66 1.49 -6.27
C VAL A 119 -2.42 1.39 -5.38
N TYR A 120 -2.60 1.27 -4.07
CA TYR A 120 -1.51 1.10 -3.10
C TYR A 120 -0.63 -0.10 -3.45
N LEU A 121 -1.23 -1.25 -3.68
CA LEU A 121 -0.51 -2.48 -4.03
C LEU A 121 0.21 -2.36 -5.37
N VAL A 122 -0.41 -1.73 -6.38
CA VAL A 122 0.23 -1.47 -7.69
C VAL A 122 1.45 -0.57 -7.53
N VAL A 123 1.34 0.53 -6.77
CA VAL A 123 2.43 1.47 -6.56
C VAL A 123 3.59 0.80 -5.84
N VAL A 124 3.33 0.13 -4.71
CA VAL A 124 4.36 -0.62 -3.96
C VAL A 124 5.02 -1.66 -4.88
N GLY A 125 4.22 -2.50 -5.54
CA GLY A 125 4.74 -3.54 -6.42
C GLY A 125 5.59 -3.00 -7.56
N THR A 126 5.17 -1.89 -8.18
CA THR A 126 5.89 -1.28 -9.30
C THR A 126 7.22 -0.69 -8.86
N ILE A 127 7.22 0.13 -7.80
CA ILE A 127 8.44 0.77 -7.31
C ILE A 127 9.44 -0.27 -6.81
N LEU A 128 8.99 -1.30 -6.08
CA LEU A 128 9.88 -2.35 -5.61
C LEU A 128 10.41 -3.21 -6.76
N THR A 129 9.61 -3.45 -7.79
CA THR A 129 10.09 -4.14 -9.01
C THR A 129 11.20 -3.33 -9.68
N MET A 130 11.03 -2.02 -9.81
CA MET A 130 12.05 -1.13 -10.38
C MET A 130 13.31 -1.06 -9.51
N LEU A 131 13.16 -0.84 -8.21
CA LEU A 131 14.25 -0.79 -7.25
C LEU A 131 15.11 -2.05 -7.34
N PHE A 132 14.47 -3.21 -7.26
CA PHE A 132 15.15 -4.49 -7.29
C PHE A 132 15.80 -4.80 -8.63
N ALA A 133 15.19 -4.40 -9.75
CA ALA A 133 15.80 -4.53 -11.07
C ALA A 133 17.06 -3.65 -11.24
N LEU A 134 17.15 -2.53 -10.52
CA LEU A 134 18.32 -1.64 -10.56
C LEU A 134 19.44 -2.11 -9.61
N GLU A 135 19.08 -2.70 -8.47
CA GLU A 135 20.03 -3.22 -7.49
C GLU A 135 20.55 -4.63 -7.80
N GLU A 136 19.88 -5.37 -8.68
CA GLU A 136 20.29 -6.70 -9.15
C GLU A 136 21.51 -6.59 -10.09
N ARG A 137 22.68 -6.35 -9.50
CA ARG A 137 24.03 -6.41 -10.09
C ARG A 137 25.04 -6.91 -9.05
#